data_AF-A0AB33JDV1-F1
#
_entry.id   AF-A0AB33JDV1-F1
#
_cell.length_a   1.000
_cell.length_b   1.000
_cell.length_c   1.000
_cell.angle_alpha   90.00
_cell.angle_beta   90.00
_cell.angle_gamma   90.00
#
_symmetry.space_group_name_H-M   'P 1'
#
loop_
_entity.id
_entity.type
_entity.pdbx_description
1 polymer ?
#
loop_
_entity_poly.entity_id
_entity_poly.type
_entity_poly.pdbx_seq_one_letter_code
_entity_poly.pdbx_strand_id
1 'polypeptide(L)'
;MQRILSLIVCLMTVCSFPTFAQQHDIITQYDFKQEADRFLHQMPSDLQERQTAAILKAIEGDTIPLAAIRKSRNRSPEACHEVVTSYIAPALCLYTPRHKHRKTLPLLIYLHGGGWTFGSINSCARFCQQLAAQGEVMVLALNYQLAPEHPFPAALQDCIHAVRMAKEKATDWGADSSRISIGGDSAGGNLALTTTLSFLQNGTSPLHSLLLFYPVVSAWNDHSASWQAYQQGTALDGSIMEAFNRAYAQGQERHPLVSPSMASDTLLAQLPKLLLVAAERDILCTQGETFIGRIRQLGVDARRRVLQGSVHLFITIRGQESAFQESIRLANDFLR
;
A
#
# COMPACT_ATOMS: atom_id res chain seq x y z
N MET A 1 -62.68 -55.66 -31.40
CA MET A 1 -63.75 -54.91 -30.70
C MET A 1 -63.23 -54.46 -29.34
N GLN A 2 -63.32 -53.16 -29.06
CA GLN A 2 -63.28 -52.47 -27.74
C GLN A 2 -62.07 -52.73 -26.81
N ARG A 3 -61.12 -51.77 -26.69
CA ARG A 3 -61.03 -50.69 -25.67
C ARG A 3 -60.91 -51.20 -24.22
N ILE A 4 -59.80 -50.87 -23.54
CA ILE A 4 -59.74 -49.94 -22.38
C ILE A 4 -58.27 -49.61 -22.03
N LEU A 5 -58.09 -48.34 -21.68
CA LEU A 5 -56.90 -47.59 -21.25
C LEU A 5 -56.07 -48.24 -20.13
N SER A 6 -54.75 -48.07 -20.19
CA SER A 6 -53.91 -47.79 -19.01
C SER A 6 -52.75 -46.89 -19.43
N LEU A 7 -52.73 -45.70 -18.84
CA LEU A 7 -51.82 -44.59 -19.08
C LEU A 7 -50.56 -44.81 -18.24
N ILE A 8 -49.41 -45.10 -18.86
CA ILE A 8 -48.11 -45.02 -18.18
C ILE A 8 -47.33 -43.87 -18.81
N VAL A 9 -47.17 -42.81 -18.02
CA VAL A 9 -46.35 -41.65 -18.30
C VAL A 9 -44.89 -42.06 -18.11
N CYS A 10 -44.15 -42.20 -19.21
CA CYS A 10 -42.70 -42.35 -19.17
C CYS A 10 -42.07 -40.96 -19.23
N LEU A 11 -41.67 -40.43 -18.07
CA LEU A 11 -41.02 -39.14 -17.92
C LEU A 11 -39.60 -39.24 -18.51
N MET A 12 -39.35 -38.52 -19.60
CA MET A 12 -37.98 -38.29 -20.08
C MET A 12 -37.23 -37.42 -19.08
N THR A 13 -36.24 -37.98 -18.41
CA THR A 13 -35.24 -37.23 -17.64
C THR A 13 -34.38 -36.42 -18.60
N VAL A 14 -34.65 -35.12 -18.68
CA VAL A 14 -33.73 -34.14 -19.24
C VAL A 14 -32.59 -33.96 -18.24
N CYS A 15 -31.39 -34.42 -18.61
CA CYS A 15 -30.16 -34.08 -17.91
C CYS A 15 -29.87 -32.58 -18.11
N SER A 16 -30.33 -31.75 -17.18
CA SER A 16 -29.92 -30.36 -17.09
C SER A 16 -28.53 -30.29 -16.46
N PHE A 17 -27.52 -29.94 -17.25
CA PHE A 17 -26.22 -29.51 -16.75
C PHE A 17 -26.42 -28.30 -15.81
N PRO A 18 -25.76 -28.24 -14.64
CA PRO A 18 -25.79 -27.04 -13.83
C PRO A 18 -25.08 -25.93 -14.60
N THR A 19 -25.86 -24.91 -14.95
CA THR A 19 -25.39 -23.65 -15.52
C THR A 19 -24.40 -22.99 -14.58
N PHE A 20 -23.38 -22.38 -15.19
CA PHE A 20 -22.20 -21.74 -14.60
C PHE A 20 -22.49 -20.46 -13.78
N ALA A 21 -23.63 -20.42 -13.08
CA ALA A 21 -24.20 -19.22 -12.44
C ALA A 21 -24.28 -19.32 -10.91
N GLN A 22 -23.67 -20.33 -10.28
CA GLN A 22 -23.76 -20.56 -8.83
C GLN A 22 -22.41 -20.53 -8.11
N GLN A 23 -21.49 -19.69 -8.60
CA GLN A 23 -20.19 -19.44 -7.95
C GLN A 23 -20.01 -17.95 -7.64
N HIS A 24 -21.07 -17.29 -7.18
CA HIS A 24 -21.07 -15.88 -6.74
C HIS A 24 -21.43 -15.69 -5.26
N ASP A 25 -21.62 -16.76 -4.48
CA ASP A 25 -22.14 -16.66 -3.11
C ASP A 25 -21.20 -17.24 -2.04
N ILE A 26 -19.92 -16.82 -2.04
CA ILE A 26 -19.10 -16.77 -0.81
C ILE A 26 -18.22 -15.50 -0.84
N ILE A 27 -18.84 -14.33 -1.02
CA ILE A 27 -18.27 -13.06 -0.56
C ILE A 27 -19.09 -12.69 0.67
N THR A 28 -18.64 -13.11 1.84
CA THR A 28 -19.13 -12.60 3.12
C THR A 28 -18.82 -11.10 3.19
N GLN A 29 -19.75 -10.31 2.69
CA GLN A 29 -20.20 -8.99 3.13
C GLN A 29 -19.27 -8.25 4.10
N TYR A 30 -18.06 -7.88 3.65
CA TYR A 30 -17.28 -6.86 4.34
C TYR A 30 -17.98 -5.52 4.14
N ASP A 31 -18.59 -4.98 5.19
CA ASP A 31 -19.12 -3.62 5.16
C ASP A 31 -17.98 -2.62 5.41
N PHE A 32 -17.07 -2.54 4.43
CA PHE A 32 -15.95 -1.59 4.42
C PHE A 32 -16.44 -0.15 4.64
N LYS A 33 -17.62 0.18 4.09
CA LYS A 33 -18.21 1.51 4.21
C LYS A 33 -18.60 1.81 5.65
N GLN A 34 -19.30 0.90 6.33
CA GLN A 34 -19.69 1.11 7.74
C GLN A 34 -18.49 1.24 8.67
N GLU A 35 -17.43 0.43 8.45
CA GLU A 35 -16.18 0.59 9.20
C GLU A 35 -15.53 1.95 8.92
N ALA A 36 -15.41 2.34 7.65
CA ALA A 36 -14.86 3.64 7.27
C ALA A 36 -15.66 4.81 7.83
N ASP A 37 -16.99 4.75 7.79
CA ASP A 37 -17.86 5.78 8.37
C ASP A 37 -17.64 5.88 9.87
N ARG A 38 -17.63 4.76 10.61
CA ARG A 38 -17.32 4.77 12.06
C ARG A 38 -15.93 5.31 12.35
N PHE A 39 -14.94 4.91 11.55
CA PHE A 39 -13.57 5.41 11.65
C PHE A 39 -13.52 6.93 11.51
N LEU A 40 -14.16 7.49 10.49
CA LEU A 40 -14.24 8.94 10.29
C LEU A 40 -14.93 9.67 11.45
N HIS A 41 -16.04 9.13 11.97
CA HIS A 41 -16.75 9.73 13.11
C HIS A 41 -15.92 9.78 14.39
N GLN A 42 -14.94 8.87 14.55
CA GLN A 42 -14.04 8.84 15.70
C GLN A 42 -12.80 9.72 15.51
N MET A 43 -12.52 10.20 14.30
CA MET A 43 -11.39 11.09 14.06
C MET A 43 -11.68 12.48 14.67
N PRO A 44 -10.73 13.06 15.44
CA PRO A 44 -10.87 14.44 15.91
C PRO A 44 -11.06 15.38 14.72
N SER A 45 -12.06 16.26 14.79
CA SER A 45 -12.42 17.16 13.69
C SER A 45 -11.32 18.14 13.30
N ASP A 46 -10.42 18.47 14.24
CA ASP A 46 -9.29 19.37 14.05
C ASP A 46 -7.98 18.66 13.70
N LEU A 47 -7.99 17.33 13.55
CA LEU A 47 -6.77 16.53 13.41
C LEU A 47 -5.97 16.95 12.18
N GLN A 48 -6.62 17.06 11.03
CA GLN A 48 -5.97 17.40 9.76
C GLN A 48 -5.41 18.82 9.82
N GLU A 49 -6.19 19.79 10.32
CA GLU A 49 -5.78 21.17 10.49
C GLU A 49 -4.54 21.31 11.39
N ARG A 50 -4.54 20.67 12.57
CA ARG A 50 -3.40 20.69 13.50
C ARG A 50 -2.14 20.09 12.87
N GLN A 51 -2.28 19.05 12.06
CA GLN A 51 -1.14 18.42 11.39
C GLN A 51 -0.61 19.27 10.25
N THR A 52 -1.50 19.83 9.41
CA THR A 52 -1.15 20.79 8.38
C THR A 52 -0.37 21.96 8.98
N ALA A 53 -0.88 22.59 10.04
CA ALA A 53 -0.22 23.71 10.69
C ALA A 53 1.17 23.34 11.24
N ALA A 54 1.32 22.15 11.82
CA ALA A 54 2.61 21.69 12.33
C ALA A 54 3.65 21.45 11.22
N ILE A 55 3.23 20.93 10.07
CA ILE A 55 4.12 20.74 8.91
C ILE A 55 4.54 22.09 8.35
N LEU A 56 3.60 23.03 8.17
CA LEU A 56 3.89 24.37 7.66
C LEU A 56 4.86 25.13 8.58
N LYS A 57 4.66 25.05 9.90
CA LYS A 57 5.61 25.60 10.89
C LYS A 57 6.99 24.96 10.80
N ALA A 58 7.06 23.64 10.59
CA ALA A 58 8.34 22.95 10.43
C ALA A 58 9.07 23.38 9.15
N ILE A 59 8.35 23.66 8.06
CA ILE A 59 8.93 24.25 6.83
C ILE A 59 9.53 25.64 7.12
N GLU A 60 8.92 26.41 8.02
CA GLU A 60 9.39 27.73 8.46
C GLU A 60 10.50 27.65 9.54
N GLY A 61 10.91 26.44 9.95
CA GLY A 61 11.98 26.20 10.91
C GLY A 61 11.52 25.88 12.34
N ASP A 62 10.22 26.02 12.67
CA ASP A 62 9.67 25.60 13.95
C ASP A 62 9.25 24.11 13.90
N THR A 63 10.20 23.24 14.23
CA THR A 63 10.02 21.77 14.16
C THR A 63 9.32 21.18 15.39
N ILE A 64 9.11 21.97 16.46
CA ILE A 64 8.59 21.46 17.74
C ILE A 64 7.20 20.83 17.60
N PRO A 65 6.21 21.47 16.93
CA PRO A 65 4.88 20.88 16.77
C PRO A 65 4.89 19.57 15.97
N LEU A 66 5.68 19.51 14.90
CA LEU A 66 5.81 18.31 14.07
C LEU A 66 6.50 17.18 14.83
N ALA A 67 7.53 17.48 15.61
CA ALA A 67 8.21 16.50 16.47
C ALA A 67 7.25 15.91 17.53
N ALA A 68 6.36 16.72 18.11
CA ALA A 68 5.34 16.24 19.03
C ALA A 68 4.34 15.26 18.35
N ILE A 69 3.92 15.56 17.12
CA ILE A 69 3.08 14.65 16.31
C ILE A 69 3.82 13.34 16.04
N ARG A 70 5.08 13.41 15.57
CA ARG A 70 5.92 12.22 15.31
C ARG A 70 6.03 11.35 16.56
N LYS A 71 6.32 11.95 17.72
CA LYS A 71 6.38 11.24 19.01
C LYS A 71 5.06 10.57 19.37
N SER A 72 3.92 11.27 19.18
CA SER A 72 2.60 10.72 19.52
C SER A 72 2.21 9.49 18.68
N ARG A 73 2.72 9.41 17.45
CA ARG A 73 2.48 8.34 16.47
C ARG A 73 3.49 7.19 16.54
N ASN A 74 4.65 7.42 17.14
CA ASN A 74 5.70 6.41 17.29
C ASN A 74 5.51 5.55 18.56
N ARG A 75 4.35 4.90 18.69
CA ARG A 75 4.06 4.02 19.84
C ARG A 75 4.58 2.62 19.57
N SER A 76 5.23 2.01 20.56
CA SER A 76 5.68 0.62 20.45
C SER A 76 4.52 -0.30 20.07
N PRO A 77 4.70 -1.15 19.05
CA PRO A 77 3.64 -2.04 18.61
C PRO A 77 3.45 -3.18 19.62
N GLU A 78 2.24 -3.72 19.65
CA GLU A 78 1.97 -5.01 20.29
C GLU A 78 2.80 -6.09 19.59
N ALA A 79 3.44 -6.94 20.39
CA ALA A 79 4.25 -8.04 19.87
C ALA A 79 3.38 -9.17 19.34
N CYS A 80 3.70 -9.67 18.16
CA CYS A 80 3.11 -10.88 17.57
C CYS A 80 3.99 -12.08 17.91
N HIS A 81 3.44 -13.07 18.62
CA HIS A 81 4.17 -14.26 19.04
C HIS A 81 4.63 -15.13 17.86
N GLU A 82 3.93 -15.09 16.73
CA GLU A 82 4.26 -15.83 15.50
C GLU A 82 5.44 -15.24 14.72
N VAL A 83 5.95 -14.07 15.11
CA VAL A 83 6.98 -13.32 14.38
C VAL A 83 8.19 -13.04 15.27
N VAL A 84 9.38 -13.21 14.70
CA VAL A 84 10.63 -12.73 15.26
C VAL A 84 10.93 -11.36 14.67
N THR A 85 11.04 -10.35 15.52
CA THR A 85 11.38 -8.98 15.16
C THR A 85 12.83 -8.68 15.49
N SER A 86 13.63 -8.37 14.48
CA SER A 86 15.07 -8.12 14.61
C SER A 86 15.47 -6.81 13.96
N TYR A 87 16.06 -5.89 14.73
CA TYR A 87 16.69 -4.69 14.17
C TYR A 87 18.07 -5.06 13.61
N ILE A 88 18.18 -5.10 12.29
CA ILE A 88 19.44 -5.42 11.60
C ILE A 88 20.32 -4.18 11.42
N ALA A 89 19.73 -2.99 11.51
CA ALA A 89 20.37 -1.68 11.62
C ALA A 89 19.40 -0.72 12.34
N PRO A 90 19.84 0.46 12.83
CA PRO A 90 18.96 1.39 13.54
C PRO A 90 17.68 1.78 12.78
N ALA A 91 17.76 1.84 11.45
CA ALA A 91 16.64 2.20 10.57
C ALA A 91 15.98 0.99 9.88
N LEU A 92 16.38 -0.25 10.18
CA LEU A 92 15.94 -1.44 9.46
C LEU A 92 15.49 -2.53 10.43
N CYS A 93 14.22 -2.90 10.35
CA CYS A 93 13.61 -3.93 11.17
C CYS A 93 13.09 -5.08 10.30
N LEU A 94 13.64 -6.27 10.53
CA LEU A 94 13.26 -7.50 9.87
C LEU A 94 12.23 -8.27 10.70
N TYR A 95 11.10 -8.60 10.08
CA TYR A 95 10.04 -9.43 10.60
C TYR A 95 10.11 -10.81 9.92
N THR A 96 10.44 -11.83 10.70
CA THR A 96 10.61 -13.20 10.22
C THR A 96 9.55 -14.11 10.85
N PRO A 97 8.76 -14.87 10.08
CA PRO A 97 7.86 -15.86 10.66
C PRO A 97 8.63 -16.92 11.46
N ARG A 98 8.11 -17.29 12.63
CA ARG A 98 8.63 -18.43 13.42
C ARG A 98 8.42 -19.75 12.69
N HIS A 99 7.25 -19.91 12.07
CA HIS A 99 6.88 -21.09 11.32
C HIS A 99 6.89 -20.77 9.83
N LYS A 100 7.92 -21.25 9.11
CA LYS A 100 8.08 -21.03 7.67
C LYS A 100 7.44 -22.18 6.89
N HIS A 101 6.67 -21.88 5.85
CA HIS A 101 6.10 -22.90 4.96
C HIS A 101 7.08 -23.40 3.90
N ARG A 102 8.21 -22.71 3.70
CA ARG A 102 9.27 -23.05 2.74
C ARG A 102 10.66 -22.81 3.33
N LYS A 103 11.70 -23.44 2.73
CA LYS A 103 13.11 -23.28 3.15
C LYS A 103 13.60 -21.83 3.02
N THR A 104 13.21 -21.15 1.95
CA THR A 104 13.43 -19.71 1.73
C THR A 104 12.10 -19.03 1.40
N LEU A 105 11.94 -17.80 1.87
CA LEU A 105 10.72 -17.01 1.67
C LEU A 105 10.98 -15.79 0.76
N PRO A 106 9.99 -15.30 0.00
CA PRO A 106 10.01 -13.94 -0.54
C PRO A 106 10.31 -12.91 0.55
N LEU A 107 10.95 -11.81 0.16
CA LEU A 107 11.19 -10.66 1.02
C LEU A 107 10.42 -9.45 0.50
N LEU A 108 9.61 -8.84 1.35
CA LEU A 108 9.00 -7.54 1.10
C LEU A 108 9.79 -6.46 1.83
N ILE A 109 10.38 -5.52 1.11
CA ILE A 109 10.84 -4.26 1.70
C ILE A 109 9.62 -3.35 1.85
N TYR A 110 9.30 -2.94 3.08
CA TYR A 110 8.10 -2.16 3.37
C TYR A 110 8.44 -0.74 3.82
N LEU A 111 7.82 0.24 3.16
CA LEU A 111 8.00 1.66 3.38
C LEU A 111 6.71 2.23 3.97
N HIS A 112 6.78 2.81 5.17
CA HIS A 112 5.60 3.35 5.83
C HIS A 112 5.09 4.63 5.13
N GLY A 113 3.79 4.89 5.23
CA GLY A 113 3.17 6.15 4.84
C GLY A 113 3.38 7.28 5.87
N GLY A 114 2.64 8.37 5.68
CA GLY A 114 2.72 9.57 6.53
C GLY A 114 3.22 10.82 5.82
N GLY A 115 2.94 10.94 4.52
CA GLY A 115 3.21 12.15 3.74
C GLY A 115 4.66 12.59 3.77
N TRP A 116 5.60 11.64 3.83
CA TRP A 116 7.05 11.84 3.98
C TRP A 116 7.50 12.65 5.20
N THR A 117 6.57 13.10 6.05
CA THR A 117 6.86 14.03 7.16
C THR A 117 6.69 13.40 8.53
N PHE A 118 5.97 12.28 8.62
CA PHE A 118 5.85 11.47 9.83
C PHE A 118 5.63 10.01 9.48
N GLY A 119 5.50 9.18 10.52
CA GLY A 119 5.51 7.73 10.41
C GLY A 119 6.82 7.15 10.95
N SER A 120 6.85 5.83 11.07
CA SER A 120 8.01 5.06 11.53
C SER A 120 7.80 3.57 11.24
N ILE A 121 8.82 2.75 11.52
CA ILE A 121 8.66 1.28 11.59
C ILE A 121 7.49 0.89 12.51
N ASN A 122 7.30 1.59 13.62
CA ASN A 122 6.23 1.29 14.56
C ASN A 122 4.83 1.56 13.98
N SER A 123 4.68 2.55 13.10
CA SER A 123 3.38 2.84 12.46
C SER A 123 2.97 1.80 11.42
N CYS A 124 3.92 1.09 10.81
CA CYS A 124 3.63 -0.01 9.88
C CYS A 124 3.81 -1.41 10.50
N ALA A 125 4.23 -1.49 11.76
CA ALA A 125 4.55 -2.76 12.41
C ALA A 125 3.37 -3.73 12.46
N ARG A 126 2.13 -3.25 12.60
CA ARG A 126 0.94 -4.12 12.56
C ARG A 126 0.82 -4.86 11.22
N PHE A 127 0.96 -4.14 10.11
CA PHE A 127 0.95 -4.74 8.77
C PHE A 127 2.12 -5.72 8.59
N CYS A 128 3.34 -5.29 8.94
CA CYS A 128 4.54 -6.11 8.78
C CYS A 128 4.45 -7.42 9.58
N GLN A 129 3.98 -7.34 10.82
CA GLN A 129 3.77 -8.51 11.68
C GLN A 129 2.68 -9.42 11.15
N GLN A 130 1.50 -8.90 10.79
CA GLN A 130 0.40 -9.75 10.32
C GLN A 130 0.69 -10.43 8.97
N LEU A 131 1.38 -9.74 8.06
CA LEU A 131 1.81 -10.35 6.80
C LEU A 131 2.85 -11.45 7.04
N ALA A 132 3.88 -11.16 7.87
CA ALA A 132 4.90 -12.15 8.19
C ALA A 132 4.33 -13.37 8.93
N ALA A 133 3.37 -13.16 9.84
CA ALA A 133 2.73 -14.23 10.62
C ALA A 133 2.01 -15.29 9.78
N GLN A 134 1.69 -15.01 8.50
CA GLN A 134 1.12 -16.00 7.59
C GLN A 134 2.11 -17.12 7.20
N GLY A 135 3.40 -17.00 7.54
CA GLY A 135 4.41 -18.03 7.29
C GLY A 135 4.96 -18.07 5.86
N GLU A 136 4.53 -17.15 5.01
CA GLU A 136 4.77 -17.16 3.56
C GLU A 136 5.77 -16.09 3.09
N VAL A 137 5.96 -14.99 3.85
CA VAL A 137 6.76 -13.83 3.44
C VAL A 137 7.56 -13.29 4.63
N MET A 138 8.78 -12.82 4.38
CA MET A 138 9.57 -12.00 5.33
C MET A 138 9.37 -10.52 5.00
N VAL A 139 9.37 -9.64 6.01
CA VAL A 139 9.17 -8.19 5.80
C VAL A 139 10.34 -7.41 6.38
N LEU A 140 11.01 -6.58 5.57
CA LEU A 140 12.03 -5.64 6.01
C LEU A 140 11.45 -4.23 6.00
N ALA A 141 11.11 -3.69 7.17
CA ALA A 141 10.61 -2.32 7.29
C ALA A 141 11.75 -1.32 7.40
N LEU A 142 11.65 -0.20 6.69
CA LEU A 142 12.61 0.90 6.69
C LEU A 142 12.05 2.13 7.42
N ASN A 143 12.87 2.74 8.27
CA ASN A 143 12.64 4.04 8.88
C ASN A 143 13.46 5.11 8.13
N TYR A 144 12.93 5.60 7.01
CA TYR A 144 13.61 6.58 6.15
C TYR A 144 13.59 7.99 6.75
N GLN A 145 14.53 8.84 6.31
CA GLN A 145 14.60 10.25 6.71
C GLN A 145 13.36 11.05 6.27
N LEU A 146 12.88 11.94 7.14
CA LEU A 146 11.61 12.65 6.96
C LEU A 146 11.82 14.10 6.56
N ALA A 147 10.93 14.59 5.69
CA ALA A 147 10.75 16.00 5.40
C ALA A 147 10.06 16.73 6.57
N PRO A 148 10.21 18.06 6.71
CA PRO A 148 10.99 18.96 5.86
C PRO A 148 12.49 19.02 6.17
N GLU A 149 12.98 18.38 7.25
CA GLU A 149 14.41 18.39 7.60
C GLU A 149 15.27 17.71 6.54
N HIS A 150 14.72 16.66 5.93
CA HIS A 150 15.36 15.90 4.86
C HIS A 150 14.38 15.78 3.66
N PRO A 151 14.25 16.82 2.82
CA PRO A 151 13.35 16.79 1.67
C PRO A 151 13.86 15.83 0.58
N PHE A 152 13.14 15.72 -0.54
CA PHE A 152 13.60 14.99 -1.70
C PHE A 152 15.03 15.42 -2.10
N PRO A 153 15.97 14.47 -2.34
CA PRO A 153 15.78 13.02 -2.49
C PRO A 153 16.17 12.16 -1.26
N ALA A 154 16.24 12.70 -0.04
CA ALA A 154 16.82 11.98 1.10
C ALA A 154 16.13 10.64 1.42
N ALA A 155 14.80 10.62 1.55
CA ALA A 155 14.04 9.39 1.78
C ALA A 155 14.24 8.35 0.66
N LEU A 156 14.31 8.80 -0.60
CA LEU A 156 14.58 7.94 -1.76
C LEU A 156 15.98 7.31 -1.66
N GLN A 157 16.99 8.08 -1.26
CA GLN A 157 18.35 7.56 -1.08
C GLN A 157 18.39 6.45 -0.01
N ASP A 158 17.69 6.63 1.12
CA ASP A 158 17.58 5.59 2.15
C ASP A 158 16.91 4.32 1.60
N CYS A 159 15.87 4.47 0.78
CA CYS A 159 15.18 3.33 0.15
C CYS A 159 16.12 2.57 -0.82
N ILE A 160 16.91 3.29 -1.62
CA ILE A 160 17.90 2.69 -2.52
C ILE A 160 18.96 1.91 -1.72
N HIS A 161 19.45 2.48 -0.60
CA HIS A 161 20.38 1.79 0.29
C HIS A 161 19.77 0.52 0.89
N ALA A 162 18.51 0.58 1.32
CA ALA A 162 17.81 -0.59 1.86
C ALA A 162 17.65 -1.71 0.82
N VAL A 163 17.32 -1.38 -0.44
CA VAL A 163 17.25 -2.38 -1.53
C VAL A 163 18.60 -3.04 -1.78
N ARG A 164 19.69 -2.25 -1.85
CA ARG A 164 21.05 -2.79 -2.03
C ARG A 164 21.42 -3.75 -0.89
N MET A 165 21.22 -3.32 0.35
CA MET A 165 21.49 -4.17 1.53
C MET A 165 20.65 -5.44 1.52
N ALA A 166 19.37 -5.35 1.17
CA ALA A 166 18.49 -6.51 1.07
C ALA A 166 18.98 -7.50 0.00
N LYS A 167 19.44 -7.03 -1.17
CA LYS A 167 20.02 -7.90 -2.21
C LYS A 167 21.28 -8.62 -1.73
N GLU A 168 22.11 -7.96 -0.93
CA GLU A 168 23.33 -8.54 -0.37
C GLU A 168 23.05 -9.55 0.75
N LYS A 169 22.04 -9.29 1.59
CA LYS A 169 21.82 -10.02 2.86
C LYS A 169 20.64 -10.99 2.85
N ALA A 170 19.79 -10.99 1.83
CA ALA A 170 18.59 -11.81 1.78
C ALA A 170 18.86 -13.29 2.10
N THR A 171 19.90 -13.88 1.50
CA THR A 171 20.26 -15.29 1.73
C THR A 171 20.62 -15.55 3.20
N ASP A 172 21.35 -14.65 3.86
CA ASP A 172 21.74 -14.76 5.27
C ASP A 172 20.51 -14.76 6.21
N TRP A 173 19.45 -14.07 5.80
CA TRP A 173 18.19 -14.03 6.55
C TRP A 173 17.27 -15.23 6.26
N GLY A 174 17.64 -16.08 5.29
CA GLY A 174 16.78 -17.15 4.79
C GLY A 174 15.67 -16.65 3.87
N ALA A 175 15.87 -15.50 3.22
CA ALA A 175 15.04 -15.00 2.14
C ALA A 175 15.61 -15.38 0.77
N ASP A 176 14.75 -15.45 -0.24
CA ASP A 176 15.10 -15.68 -1.63
C ASP A 176 15.48 -14.36 -2.31
N SER A 177 16.76 -14.19 -2.64
CA SER A 177 17.30 -12.95 -3.23
C SER A 177 16.78 -12.66 -4.65
N SER A 178 16.13 -13.63 -5.30
CA SER A 178 15.44 -13.46 -6.58
C SER A 178 13.98 -12.99 -6.43
N ARG A 179 13.40 -13.12 -5.24
CA ARG A 179 12.01 -12.76 -4.90
C ARG A 179 11.97 -11.64 -3.86
N ILE A 180 12.72 -10.57 -4.10
CA ILE A 180 12.66 -9.34 -3.30
C ILE A 180 11.70 -8.37 -3.95
N SER A 181 10.63 -8.03 -3.26
CA SER A 181 9.63 -7.05 -3.66
C SER A 181 9.76 -5.79 -2.81
N ILE A 182 9.25 -4.66 -3.30
CA ILE A 182 9.14 -3.42 -2.52
C ILE A 182 7.68 -2.99 -2.46
N GLY A 183 7.29 -2.41 -1.34
CA GLY A 183 5.93 -1.92 -1.18
C GLY A 183 5.80 -0.89 -0.08
N GLY A 184 4.61 -0.34 0.04
CA GLY A 184 4.31 0.66 1.05
C GLY A 184 2.92 1.24 0.91
N ASP A 185 2.54 2.01 1.92
CA ASP A 185 1.28 2.72 2.00
C ASP A 185 1.46 4.22 1.74
N SER A 186 0.54 4.84 0.99
CA SER A 186 0.52 6.30 0.78
C SER A 186 1.86 6.83 0.23
N ALA A 187 2.53 7.73 0.95
CA ALA A 187 3.88 8.21 0.66
C ALA A 187 4.95 7.09 0.61
N GLY A 188 4.79 6.01 1.37
CA GLY A 188 5.65 4.83 1.26
C GLY A 188 5.43 4.07 -0.05
N GLY A 189 4.18 4.03 -0.55
CA GLY A 189 3.87 3.52 -1.88
C GLY A 189 4.49 4.37 -3.00
N ASN A 190 4.53 5.70 -2.81
CA ASN A 190 5.29 6.59 -3.69
C ASN A 190 6.78 6.25 -3.69
N LEU A 191 7.40 6.11 -2.50
CA LEU A 191 8.81 5.76 -2.38
C LEU A 191 9.12 4.39 -3.00
N ALA A 192 8.21 3.42 -2.91
CA ALA A 192 8.37 2.11 -3.53
C ALA A 192 8.43 2.23 -5.07
N LEU A 193 7.54 3.02 -5.66
CA LEU A 193 7.54 3.33 -7.10
C LEU A 193 8.81 4.10 -7.51
N THR A 194 9.14 5.19 -6.83
CA THR A 194 10.27 6.06 -7.20
C THR A 194 11.62 5.36 -7.00
N THR A 195 11.75 4.50 -5.99
CA THR A 195 12.94 3.63 -5.82
C THR A 195 13.10 2.69 -7.00
N THR A 196 12.00 2.06 -7.44
CA THR A 196 12.03 1.18 -8.62
C THR A 196 12.40 1.94 -9.88
N LEU A 197 11.79 3.11 -10.12
CA LEU A 197 12.13 3.97 -11.25
C LEU A 197 13.59 4.42 -11.22
N SER A 198 14.15 4.71 -10.04
CA SER A 198 15.55 5.09 -9.91
C SER A 198 16.49 3.96 -10.32
N PHE A 199 16.23 2.71 -9.92
CA PHE A 199 17.02 1.56 -10.38
C PHE A 199 16.92 1.37 -11.90
N LEU A 200 15.72 1.49 -12.46
CA LEU A 200 15.49 1.36 -13.91
C LEU A 200 16.20 2.47 -14.71
N GLN A 201 16.18 3.72 -14.22
CA GLN A 201 16.95 4.83 -14.83
C GLN A 201 18.46 4.55 -14.86
N ASN A 202 18.95 3.78 -13.90
CA ASN A 202 20.35 3.34 -13.82
C ASN A 202 20.60 1.98 -14.50
N GLY A 203 19.65 1.48 -15.30
CA GLY A 203 19.81 0.25 -16.09
C GLY A 203 19.75 -1.05 -15.28
N THR A 204 19.16 -1.02 -14.08
CA THR A 204 19.05 -2.20 -13.21
C THR A 204 17.60 -2.46 -12.79
N SER A 205 17.24 -3.72 -12.54
CA SER A 205 15.91 -4.10 -12.06
C SER A 205 16.02 -5.14 -10.94
N PRO A 206 16.41 -4.73 -9.72
CA PRO A 206 16.67 -5.67 -8.63
C PRO A 206 15.41 -6.25 -7.99
N LEU A 207 14.23 -5.69 -8.29
CA LEU A 207 12.96 -5.93 -7.61
C LEU A 207 12.04 -6.83 -8.43
N HIS A 208 11.49 -7.84 -7.77
CA HIS A 208 10.58 -8.83 -8.36
C HIS A 208 9.17 -8.28 -8.60
N SER A 209 8.65 -7.49 -7.66
CA SER A 209 7.32 -6.89 -7.78
C SER A 209 7.11 -5.67 -6.87
N LEU A 210 6.01 -4.94 -7.12
CA LEU A 210 5.57 -3.76 -6.38
C LEU A 210 4.22 -4.00 -5.68
N LEU A 211 4.15 -3.77 -4.37
CA LEU A 211 2.90 -3.86 -3.59
C LEU A 211 2.52 -2.49 -3.02
N LEU A 212 1.47 -1.88 -3.54
CA LEU A 212 1.15 -0.48 -3.29
C LEU A 212 -0.23 -0.35 -2.63
N PHE A 213 -0.30 0.32 -1.49
CA PHE A 213 -1.56 0.69 -0.86
C PHE A 213 -1.80 2.18 -1.04
N TYR A 214 -2.86 2.54 -1.77
CA TYR A 214 -3.29 3.93 -2.06
C TYR A 214 -2.12 4.91 -2.26
N PRO A 215 -1.19 4.63 -3.20
CA PRO A 215 0.06 5.38 -3.32
C PRO A 215 -0.19 6.81 -3.82
N VAL A 216 0.69 7.73 -3.43
CA VAL A 216 0.80 9.02 -4.13
C VAL A 216 1.59 8.81 -5.43
N VAL A 217 1.05 9.21 -6.58
CA VAL A 217 1.75 9.11 -7.89
C VAL A 217 1.99 10.48 -8.54
N SER A 218 1.27 11.50 -8.08
CA SER A 218 1.34 12.91 -8.43
C SER A 218 1.31 13.73 -7.13
N ALA A 219 2.40 14.45 -6.86
CA ALA A 219 2.57 15.26 -5.64
C ALA A 219 2.04 16.69 -5.80
N TRP A 220 0.79 16.83 -6.25
CA TRP A 220 0.05 18.09 -6.34
C TRP A 220 -1.47 17.82 -6.38
N ASN A 221 -2.28 18.84 -6.13
CA ASN A 221 -3.72 18.80 -6.39
C ASN A 221 -4.00 18.62 -7.89
N ASP A 222 -4.35 17.41 -8.31
CA ASP A 222 -4.60 17.07 -9.71
C ASP A 222 -5.99 17.49 -10.22
N HIS A 223 -6.82 18.10 -9.36
CA HIS A 223 -8.20 18.49 -9.62
C HIS A 223 -9.08 17.34 -10.14
N SER A 224 -8.69 16.09 -9.88
CA SER A 224 -9.42 14.91 -10.31
C SER A 224 -10.79 14.80 -9.64
N ALA A 225 -11.65 13.93 -10.18
CA ALA A 225 -12.96 13.66 -9.61
C ALA A 225 -12.86 13.18 -8.15
N SER A 226 -11.91 12.30 -7.81
CA SER A 226 -11.71 11.87 -6.43
C SER A 226 -11.21 13.00 -5.53
N TRP A 227 -10.31 13.85 -6.02
CA TRP A 227 -9.86 15.01 -5.25
C TRP A 227 -11.03 15.93 -4.92
N GLN A 228 -11.82 16.33 -5.92
CA GLN A 228 -12.95 17.23 -5.73
C GLN A 228 -14.00 16.65 -4.77
N ALA A 229 -14.26 15.35 -4.85
CA ALA A 229 -15.24 14.66 -4.00
C ALA A 229 -14.78 14.45 -2.55
N TYR A 230 -13.48 14.26 -2.32
CA TYR A 230 -12.94 13.73 -1.06
C TYR A 230 -11.87 14.62 -0.41
N GLN A 231 -11.66 15.86 -0.86
CA GLN A 231 -10.63 16.75 -0.28
C GLN A 231 -10.92 17.24 1.14
N GLN A 232 -12.09 16.93 1.73
CA GLN A 232 -12.47 17.34 3.08
C GLN A 232 -13.22 16.22 3.81
N GLY A 233 -12.78 15.88 5.02
CA GLY A 233 -13.52 15.02 5.95
C GLY A 233 -13.44 13.51 5.63
N THR A 234 -12.52 13.07 4.78
CA THR A 234 -12.38 11.65 4.39
C THR A 234 -10.98 11.11 4.67
N ALA A 235 -10.52 11.30 5.92
CA ALA A 235 -9.25 10.82 6.49
C ALA A 235 -7.95 11.41 5.90
N LEU A 236 -7.93 11.79 4.63
CA LEU A 236 -6.85 12.53 3.98
C LEU A 236 -7.44 13.75 3.27
N ASP A 237 -7.29 14.91 3.90
CA ASP A 237 -7.78 16.17 3.34
C ASP A 237 -6.77 16.73 2.33
N GLY A 238 -7.27 17.51 1.35
CA GLY A 238 -6.42 18.13 0.35
C GLY A 238 -5.41 19.13 0.95
N SER A 239 -5.78 19.81 2.03
CA SER A 239 -4.93 20.81 2.70
C SER A 239 -3.67 20.19 3.31
N ILE A 240 -3.80 19.05 4.00
CA ILE A 240 -2.63 18.35 4.55
C ILE A 240 -1.79 17.71 3.44
N MET A 241 -2.42 17.23 2.37
CA MET A 241 -1.71 16.66 1.23
C MET A 241 -0.80 17.69 0.55
N GLU A 242 -1.29 18.91 0.35
CA GLU A 242 -0.49 20.01 -0.20
C GLU A 242 0.64 20.43 0.76
N ALA A 243 0.43 20.38 2.08
CA ALA A 243 1.51 20.61 3.05
C ALA A 243 2.60 19.53 2.98
N PHE A 244 2.22 18.25 2.80
CA PHE A 244 3.18 17.17 2.55
C PHE A 244 3.95 17.38 1.25
N ASN A 245 3.25 17.71 0.16
CA ASN A 245 3.86 17.98 -1.15
C ASN A 245 4.92 19.08 -1.03
N ARG A 246 4.57 20.20 -0.39
CA ARG A 246 5.49 21.32 -0.17
C ARG A 246 6.69 20.94 0.70
N ALA A 247 6.48 20.20 1.79
CA ALA A 247 7.56 19.77 2.67
C ALA A 247 8.57 18.87 1.93
N TYR A 248 8.07 17.91 1.14
CA TYR A 248 8.89 16.89 0.49
C TYR A 248 9.50 17.33 -0.84
N ALA A 249 8.70 17.89 -1.75
CA ALA A 249 9.10 18.12 -3.14
C ALA A 249 9.98 19.37 -3.32
N GLN A 250 9.83 20.40 -2.49
CA GLN A 250 10.62 21.65 -2.54
C GLN A 250 10.69 22.26 -3.96
N GLY A 251 9.56 22.38 -4.67
CA GLY A 251 9.50 22.94 -6.03
C GLY A 251 9.83 21.95 -7.15
N GLN A 252 10.01 20.67 -6.83
CA GLN A 252 10.29 19.59 -7.78
C GLN A 252 9.09 18.65 -7.93
N GLU A 253 7.85 19.14 -7.77
CA GLU A 253 6.63 18.33 -7.76
C GLU A 253 6.45 17.54 -9.06
N ARG A 254 6.98 18.05 -10.18
CA ARG A 254 6.93 17.40 -11.50
C ARG A 254 8.11 16.48 -11.81
N HIS A 255 9.08 16.35 -10.91
CA HIS A 255 10.21 15.45 -11.11
C HIS A 255 9.71 13.97 -11.09
N PRO A 256 10.12 13.10 -12.04
CA PRO A 256 9.64 11.71 -12.11
C PRO A 256 9.89 10.84 -10.87
N LEU A 257 10.92 11.19 -10.08
CA LEU A 257 11.23 10.54 -8.80
C LEU A 257 10.58 11.20 -7.57
N VAL A 258 9.73 12.21 -7.79
CA VAL A 258 8.79 12.76 -6.80
C VAL A 258 7.37 12.33 -7.18
N SER A 259 7.03 12.50 -8.46
CA SER A 259 5.75 12.11 -9.06
C SER A 259 5.97 11.08 -10.16
N PRO A 260 5.88 9.77 -9.84
CA PRO A 260 5.97 8.68 -10.82
C PRO A 260 5.09 8.84 -12.06
N SER A 261 3.96 9.57 -11.96
CA SER A 261 3.10 9.89 -13.10
C SER A 261 3.80 10.71 -14.19
N MET A 262 4.91 11.38 -13.86
CA MET A 262 5.70 12.19 -14.80
C MET A 262 6.84 11.39 -15.48
N ALA A 263 7.04 10.11 -15.13
CA ALA A 263 8.03 9.27 -15.80
C ALA A 263 7.66 9.03 -17.28
N SER A 264 8.67 8.83 -18.12
CA SER A 264 8.47 8.53 -19.54
C SER A 264 7.85 7.15 -19.73
N ASP A 265 7.09 6.97 -20.81
CA ASP A 265 6.49 5.67 -21.14
C ASP A 265 7.56 4.57 -21.31
N THR A 266 8.70 4.90 -21.90
CA THR A 266 9.83 3.96 -22.03
C THR A 266 10.34 3.45 -20.68
N LEU A 267 10.36 4.31 -19.66
CA LEU A 267 10.77 3.91 -18.32
C LEU A 267 9.65 3.15 -17.61
N LEU A 268 8.40 3.62 -17.72
CA LEU A 268 7.23 2.98 -17.11
C LEU A 268 6.96 1.58 -17.65
N ALA A 269 7.20 1.33 -18.95
CA ALA A 269 7.08 0.01 -19.58
C ALA A 269 8.02 -1.03 -18.97
N GLN A 270 9.06 -0.62 -18.25
CA GLN A 270 10.04 -1.50 -17.60
C GLN A 270 9.68 -1.83 -16.14
N LEU A 271 8.58 -1.30 -15.61
CA LEU A 271 8.15 -1.60 -14.24
C LEU A 271 7.89 -3.12 -14.08
N PRO A 272 8.26 -3.71 -12.92
CA PRO A 272 7.90 -5.09 -12.63
C PRO A 272 6.39 -5.23 -12.42
N LYS A 273 5.91 -6.48 -12.33
CA LYS A 273 4.50 -6.74 -11.99
C LYS A 273 4.13 -6.01 -10.70
N LEU A 274 2.91 -5.49 -10.63
CA LEU A 274 2.49 -4.70 -9.49
C LEU A 274 1.03 -4.90 -9.09
N LEU A 275 0.77 -4.76 -7.80
CA LEU A 275 -0.58 -4.72 -7.22
C LEU A 275 -0.79 -3.38 -6.54
N LEU A 276 -1.83 -2.65 -6.94
CA LEU A 276 -2.33 -1.46 -6.27
C LEU A 276 -3.66 -1.77 -5.57
N VAL A 277 -3.71 -1.60 -4.26
CA VAL A 277 -4.95 -1.68 -3.46
C VAL A 277 -5.36 -0.26 -3.07
N ALA A 278 -6.50 0.21 -3.58
CA ALA A 278 -6.99 1.57 -3.41
C ALA A 278 -8.13 1.65 -2.39
N ALA A 279 -8.21 2.76 -1.68
CA ALA A 279 -9.43 3.21 -1.03
C ALA A 279 -10.33 3.88 -2.06
N GLU A 280 -11.64 3.66 -2.01
CA GLU A 280 -12.58 4.31 -2.94
C GLU A 280 -12.72 5.80 -2.62
N ARG A 281 -12.89 6.13 -1.34
CA ARG A 281 -13.17 7.48 -0.83
C ARG A 281 -11.88 8.16 -0.38
N ASP A 282 -11.01 8.40 -1.35
CA ASP A 282 -9.67 8.93 -1.14
C ASP A 282 -9.30 9.87 -2.29
N ILE A 283 -8.73 11.04 -1.99
CA ILE A 283 -8.26 12.00 -2.99
C ILE A 283 -7.26 11.36 -3.97
N LEU A 284 -6.50 10.35 -3.53
CA LEU A 284 -5.50 9.67 -4.35
C LEU A 284 -6.09 8.59 -5.28
N CYS A 285 -7.40 8.31 -5.20
CA CYS A 285 -8.04 7.19 -5.90
C CYS A 285 -7.95 7.31 -7.43
N THR A 286 -8.29 8.49 -8.00
CA THR A 286 -8.27 8.72 -9.45
C THR A 286 -6.84 8.76 -9.99
N GLN A 287 -5.88 9.41 -9.34
CA GLN A 287 -4.48 9.38 -9.82
C GLN A 287 -3.92 7.96 -9.89
N GLY A 288 -4.24 7.10 -8.91
CA GLY A 288 -3.86 5.69 -8.93
C GLY A 288 -4.53 4.92 -10.06
N GLU A 289 -5.80 5.21 -10.37
CA GLU A 289 -6.51 4.64 -11.52
C GLU A 289 -5.87 5.03 -12.85
N THR A 290 -5.62 6.33 -13.06
CA THR A 290 -4.99 6.85 -14.28
C THR A 290 -3.60 6.25 -14.48
N PHE A 291 -2.78 6.19 -13.42
CA PHE A 291 -1.45 5.60 -13.48
C PHE A 291 -1.49 4.12 -13.86
N ILE A 292 -2.36 3.32 -13.22
CA ILE A 292 -2.51 1.89 -13.56
C ILE A 292 -3.01 1.70 -14.99
N GLY A 293 -3.97 2.52 -15.44
CA GLY A 293 -4.47 2.48 -16.82
C GLY A 293 -3.34 2.70 -17.83
N ARG A 294 -2.51 3.73 -17.61
CA ARG A 294 -1.37 4.04 -18.47
C ARG A 294 -0.36 2.90 -18.54
N ILE A 295 0.13 2.38 -17.41
CA ILE A 295 1.18 1.35 -17.44
C ILE A 295 0.67 0.01 -18.00
N ARG A 296 -0.62 -0.30 -17.86
CA ARG A 296 -1.23 -1.47 -18.52
C ARG A 296 -1.21 -1.35 -20.04
N GLN A 297 -1.48 -0.15 -20.58
CA GLN A 297 -1.37 0.10 -22.02
C GLN A 297 0.06 -0.05 -22.53
N LEU A 298 1.05 0.16 -21.66
CA LEU A 298 2.47 -0.06 -21.94
C LEU A 298 2.93 -1.52 -21.75
N GLY A 299 2.01 -2.44 -21.41
CA GLY A 299 2.30 -3.88 -21.28
C GLY A 299 2.74 -4.36 -19.89
N VAL A 300 2.68 -3.51 -18.86
CA VAL A 300 3.01 -3.91 -17.48
C VAL A 300 1.89 -4.78 -16.90
N ASP A 301 2.23 -5.92 -16.27
CA ASP A 301 1.29 -6.73 -15.46
C ASP A 301 0.95 -5.97 -14.17
N ALA A 302 0.00 -5.06 -14.28
CA ALA A 302 -0.49 -4.25 -13.18
C ALA A 302 -1.91 -4.66 -12.80
N ARG A 303 -2.14 -4.92 -11.51
CA ARG A 303 -3.46 -5.20 -10.94
C ARG A 303 -3.89 -4.04 -10.06
N ARG A 304 -5.16 -3.66 -10.14
CA ARG A 304 -5.77 -2.67 -9.24
C ARG A 304 -7.00 -3.28 -8.58
N ARG A 305 -7.07 -3.18 -7.26
CA ARG A 305 -8.21 -3.57 -6.45
C ARG A 305 -8.70 -2.37 -5.66
N VAL A 306 -9.96 -1.99 -5.85
CA VAL A 306 -10.61 -0.93 -5.07
C VAL A 306 -11.42 -1.57 -3.95
N LEU A 307 -11.17 -1.17 -2.71
CA LEU A 307 -11.98 -1.58 -1.56
C LEU A 307 -13.15 -0.60 -1.43
N GLN A 308 -14.30 -0.97 -1.99
CA GLN A 308 -15.50 -0.13 -2.09
C GLN A 308 -15.95 0.34 -0.70
N GLY A 309 -16.16 1.65 -0.51
CA GLY A 309 -16.59 2.28 0.73
C GLY A 309 -15.48 2.66 1.70
N SER A 310 -14.27 2.10 1.54
CA SER A 310 -13.12 2.40 2.41
C SER A 310 -12.54 3.80 2.16
N VAL A 311 -11.83 4.31 3.17
CA VAL A 311 -11.11 5.59 3.13
C VAL A 311 -9.61 5.38 3.34
N HIS A 312 -8.80 6.41 3.13
CA HIS A 312 -7.35 6.37 3.37
C HIS A 312 -7.01 5.84 4.78
N LEU A 313 -5.78 5.35 4.97
CA LEU A 313 -5.23 4.84 6.25
C LEU A 313 -5.68 3.44 6.70
N PHE A 314 -6.41 2.66 5.90
CA PHE A 314 -6.85 1.32 6.30
C PHE A 314 -5.72 0.30 6.56
N ILE A 315 -4.48 0.62 6.20
CA ILE A 315 -3.29 -0.21 6.54
C ILE A 315 -2.64 0.30 7.82
N THR A 316 -2.60 1.61 8.00
CA THR A 316 -1.80 2.29 9.01
C THR A 316 -2.51 2.42 10.35
N ILE A 317 -3.83 2.65 10.35
CA ILE A 317 -4.61 2.96 11.57
C ILE A 317 -5.76 1.95 11.74
N ARG A 318 -5.95 1.47 12.98
CA ARG A 318 -7.09 0.60 13.35
C ARG A 318 -8.42 1.33 13.15
N GLY A 319 -9.45 0.60 12.74
CA GLY A 319 -10.81 1.12 12.54
C GLY A 319 -11.47 0.67 11.23
N GLN A 320 -10.66 0.20 10.28
CA GLN A 320 -11.09 -0.40 9.01
C GLN A 320 -10.56 -1.84 8.90
N GLU A 321 -10.92 -2.69 9.87
CA GLU A 321 -10.36 -4.03 10.04
C GLU A 321 -10.65 -4.95 8.84
N SER A 322 -11.86 -4.89 8.28
CA SER A 322 -12.22 -5.67 7.10
C SER A 322 -11.33 -5.30 5.91
N ALA A 323 -11.12 -4.00 5.66
CA ALA A 323 -10.27 -3.53 4.57
C ALA A 323 -8.79 -3.89 4.81
N PHE A 324 -8.35 -3.85 6.06
CA PHE A 324 -7.02 -4.31 6.46
C PHE A 324 -6.83 -5.80 6.19
N GLN A 325 -7.77 -6.66 6.62
CA GLN A 325 -7.65 -8.12 6.44
C GLN A 325 -7.70 -8.53 4.98
N GLU A 326 -8.58 -7.92 4.18
CA GLU A 326 -8.59 -8.13 2.73
C GLU A 326 -7.26 -7.70 2.09
N SER A 327 -6.64 -6.63 2.59
CA SER A 327 -5.33 -6.18 2.12
C SER A 327 -4.20 -7.15 2.47
N ILE A 328 -4.23 -7.78 3.65
CA ILE A 328 -3.28 -8.85 4.02
C ILE A 328 -3.44 -10.05 3.09
N ARG A 329 -4.69 -10.47 2.82
CA ARG A 329 -4.97 -11.59 1.91
C ARG A 329 -4.45 -11.30 0.50
N LEU A 330 -4.79 -10.15 -0.06
CA LEU A 330 -4.33 -9.71 -1.38
C LEU A 330 -2.80 -9.61 -1.48
N ALA A 331 -2.15 -9.09 -0.44
CA ALA A 331 -0.69 -9.00 -0.37
C ALA A 331 -0.05 -10.38 -0.36
N ASN A 332 -0.56 -11.30 0.47
CA ASN A 332 -0.05 -12.66 0.57
C ASN A 332 -0.20 -13.40 -0.77
N ASP A 333 -1.38 -13.35 -1.38
CA ASP A 333 -1.65 -13.97 -2.67
C ASP A 333 -0.75 -13.43 -3.79
N PHE A 334 -0.39 -12.14 -3.74
CA PHE A 334 0.45 -11.50 -4.73
C PHE A 334 1.95 -11.81 -4.60
N LEU A 335 2.44 -12.03 -3.38
CA LEU A 335 3.87 -12.17 -3.08
C LEU A 335 4.38 -13.63 -3.10
N ARG A 336 3.49 -14.63 -3.08
CA ARG A 336 3.83 -16.07 -3.04
C ARG A 336 4.45 -16.60 -4.34
#